data_AF-K1PXM2-F1
#
_entry.id   AF-K1PXM2-F1
#
_cell.length_a   1.000
_cell.length_b   1.000
_cell.length_c   1.000
_cell.angle_alpha   90.00
_cell.angle_beta   90.00
_cell.angle_gamma   90.00
#
_symmetry.space_group_name_H-M   'P 1'
#
loop_
_entity.id
_entity.type
_entity.pdbx_description
1 polymer ?
#
loop_
_entity_poly.entity_id
_entity_poly.type
_entity_poly.pdbx_seq_one_letter_code
_entity_poly.pdbx_strand_id
1 'polypeptide(L)'
;MFETGNQPVTEARSTLKSPQIHNAQFERGAKFWCHFCVEEELKHMELDTCTVKYGGLIEHIASYEHKRKMYNFFYENKVDETKRHPDLFHMPEEELKKFKEKVAIQAKEYDSGNREELEKSAEMIRQTEALRNQVVQSHHFLTLKVCGA
;
A
#
# COMPACT_ATOMS: atom_id res chain seq x y z
N MET A 1 13.73 3.80 27.72
CA MET A 1 14.07 4.46 26.44
C MET A 1 13.97 3.53 25.22
N PHE A 2 13.93 2.20 25.39
CA PHE A 2 13.71 1.24 24.28
C PHE A 2 12.26 0.78 24.09
N GLU A 3 11.33 1.16 24.98
CA GLU A 3 9.96 0.60 24.99
C GLU A 3 9.00 1.30 24.01
N THR A 4 9.24 2.55 23.63
CA THR A 4 8.34 3.32 22.73
C THR A 4 8.73 3.27 21.25
N GLY A 5 9.93 2.78 20.91
CA GLY A 5 10.43 2.74 19.54
C GLY A 5 10.03 1.52 18.71
N ASN A 6 9.41 0.51 19.33
CA ASN A 6 9.17 -0.80 18.69
C ASN A 6 7.77 -0.99 18.12
N GLN A 7 6.86 -0.09 18.45
CA GLN A 7 5.46 -0.15 18.02
C GLN A 7 5.32 -0.24 16.48
N PRO A 8 6.09 0.53 15.67
CA PRO A 8 6.01 0.43 14.21
C PRO A 8 6.45 -0.92 13.65
N VAL A 9 7.46 -1.55 14.24
CA VAL A 9 7.96 -2.87 13.79
C VAL A 9 6.98 -3.96 14.18
N THR A 10 6.42 -3.92 15.39
CA THR A 10 5.38 -4.86 15.82
C THR A 10 4.12 -4.74 14.97
N GLU A 11 3.67 -3.52 14.68
CA GLU A 11 2.54 -3.27 13.80
C GLU A 11 2.81 -3.76 12.36
N ALA A 12 4.00 -3.50 11.81
CA ALA A 12 4.39 -4.00 10.51
C ALA A 12 4.39 -5.54 10.46
N ARG A 13 4.89 -6.22 11.49
CA ARG A 13 4.87 -7.69 11.56
C ARG A 13 3.45 -8.27 11.52
N SER A 14 2.46 -7.55 12.02
CA SER A 14 1.06 -7.99 11.98
C SER A 14 0.51 -8.13 10.55
N THR A 15 1.08 -7.40 9.57
CA THR A 15 0.64 -7.43 8.17
C THR A 15 1.32 -8.52 7.34
N LEU A 16 2.31 -9.24 7.87
CA LEU A 16 3.03 -10.29 7.12
C LEU A 16 2.13 -11.44 6.65
N LYS A 17 1.10 -11.75 7.43
CA LYS A 17 0.18 -12.83 7.09
C LYS A 17 -0.82 -12.39 6.02
N SER A 18 -1.29 -11.15 6.11
CA SER A 18 -2.23 -10.51 5.20
C SER A 18 -1.76 -9.07 4.97
N PRO A 19 -1.03 -8.81 3.87
CA PRO A 19 -0.68 -7.45 3.48
C PRO A 19 -1.95 -6.57 3.41
N GLN A 20 -1.77 -5.27 3.64
CA GLN A 20 -2.87 -4.31 3.54
C GLN A 20 -2.61 -3.43 2.32
N ILE A 21 -3.44 -3.60 1.30
CA ILE A 21 -3.36 -2.84 0.05
C ILE A 21 -4.34 -1.67 0.13
N HIS A 22 -3.84 -0.47 -0.16
CA HIS A 22 -4.62 0.76 -0.24
C HIS A 22 -4.45 1.41 -1.61
N ASN A 23 -5.27 2.40 -1.94
CA ASN A 23 -5.09 3.19 -3.16
C ASN A 23 -3.72 3.91 -3.17
N ALA A 24 -3.25 4.32 -4.35
CA ALA A 24 -1.93 4.93 -4.56
C ALA A 24 -1.69 6.26 -3.81
N GLN A 25 -2.73 6.90 -3.24
CA GLN A 25 -2.59 8.14 -2.48
C GLN A 25 -2.50 7.92 -0.97
N PHE A 26 -2.65 6.68 -0.52
CA PHE A 26 -2.58 6.34 0.90
C PHE A 26 -1.19 6.65 1.48
N GLU A 27 -1.11 7.70 2.30
CA GLU A 27 0.12 8.12 2.97
C GLU A 27 1.35 8.17 2.02
N ARG A 28 1.14 8.65 0.79
CA ARG A 28 2.19 8.65 -0.24
C ARG A 28 3.42 9.44 0.22
N GLY A 29 4.61 8.86 0.04
CA GLY A 29 5.87 9.41 0.49
C GLY A 29 6.06 9.42 2.02
N ALA A 30 5.17 8.79 2.79
CA ALA A 30 5.34 8.71 4.23
C ALA A 30 6.63 7.94 4.58
N LYS A 31 7.36 8.49 5.54
CA LYS A 31 8.62 7.94 6.02
C LYS A 31 8.56 7.59 7.49
N PHE A 32 9.49 6.75 7.93
CA PHE A 32 9.77 6.52 9.34
C PHE A 32 11.26 6.70 9.60
N TRP A 33 11.59 7.05 10.83
CA TRP A 33 12.97 7.18 11.27
C TRP A 33 13.50 5.83 11.77
N CYS A 34 14.61 5.34 11.21
CA CYS A 34 15.30 4.16 11.73
C CYS A 34 16.45 4.57 12.65
N HIS A 35 16.35 4.22 13.94
CA HIS A 35 17.39 4.56 14.93
C HIS A 35 18.72 3.83 14.73
N PHE A 36 18.70 2.62 14.15
CA PHE A 36 19.92 1.88 13.86
C PHE A 36 20.67 2.43 12.66
N CYS A 37 19.91 2.88 11.65
CA CYS A 37 20.45 3.34 10.39
C CYS A 37 20.72 4.85 10.37
N VAL A 38 20.11 5.59 11.30
CA VAL A 38 20.20 7.05 11.44
C VAL A 38 19.75 7.77 10.15
N GLU A 39 18.71 7.23 9.53
CA GLU A 39 18.16 7.73 8.27
C GLU A 39 16.63 7.59 8.22
N GLU A 40 16.02 8.41 7.36
CA GLU A 40 14.59 8.31 7.05
C GLU A 40 14.35 7.34 5.91
N GLU A 41 13.45 6.41 6.11
CA GLU A 41 13.14 5.32 5.19
C GLU A 41 11.66 5.33 4.83
N LEU A 42 11.31 4.80 3.66
CA LEU A 42 9.91 4.73 3.26
C LEU A 42 9.12 3.84 4.22
N LYS A 43 8.02 4.38 4.75
CA LYS A 43 7.11 3.66 5.63
C LYS A 43 6.30 2.62 4.85
N HIS A 44 5.95 2.93 3.61
CA HIS A 44 5.08 2.11 2.77
C HIS A 44 5.79 1.77 1.46
N MET A 45 5.37 0.66 0.84
CA MET A 45 5.83 0.31 -0.51
C MET A 45 4.82 0.88 -1.51
N GLU A 46 5.31 1.72 -2.42
CA GLU A 46 4.52 2.31 -3.50
C GLU A 46 4.61 1.42 -4.73
N LEU A 47 3.45 1.00 -5.25
CA LEU A 47 3.29 0.36 -6.55
C LEU A 47 2.58 1.36 -7.48
N ASP A 48 2.49 1.03 -8.77
CA ASP A 48 1.95 1.96 -9.78
C ASP A 48 0.49 2.37 -9.50
N THR A 49 -0.33 1.44 -9.02
CA THR A 49 -1.79 1.60 -8.84
C THR A 49 -2.22 1.61 -7.37
N CYS A 50 -1.35 1.18 -6.45
CA CYS A 50 -1.69 0.95 -5.06
C CYS A 50 -0.48 1.14 -4.12
N THR A 51 -0.77 1.19 -2.83
CA THR A 51 0.24 1.30 -1.77
C THR A 51 0.09 0.14 -0.79
N VAL A 52 1.20 -0.52 -0.47
CA VAL A 52 1.25 -1.61 0.50
C VAL A 52 1.65 -1.03 1.86
N LYS A 53 0.72 -1.07 2.83
CA LYS A 53 0.98 -0.56 4.18
C LYS A 53 2.13 -1.33 4.83
N TYR A 54 3.02 -0.57 5.45
CA TYR A 54 4.28 -1.03 6.07
C TYR A 54 5.27 -1.76 5.14
N GLY A 55 5.01 -1.83 3.83
CA GLY A 55 5.88 -2.57 2.91
C GLY A 55 7.33 -2.07 2.88
N GLY A 56 7.54 -0.75 2.85
CA GLY A 56 8.88 -0.15 2.88
C GLY A 56 9.61 -0.39 4.20
N LEU A 57 8.90 -0.31 5.33
CA LEU A 57 9.47 -0.65 6.63
C LEU A 57 9.91 -2.12 6.68
N ILE A 58 9.06 -3.04 6.20
CA ILE A 58 9.34 -4.48 6.13
C ILE A 58 10.58 -4.76 5.26
N GLU A 59 10.68 -4.12 4.09
CA GLU A 59 11.86 -4.22 3.23
C GLU A 59 13.13 -3.71 3.93
N HIS A 60 13.04 -2.56 4.59
CA HIS A 60 14.18 -1.98 5.29
C HIS A 60 14.70 -2.90 6.41
N ILE A 61 13.82 -3.39 7.30
CA ILE A 61 14.24 -4.23 8.44
C ILE A 61 14.70 -5.63 8.03
N ALA A 62 14.35 -6.08 6.82
CA ALA A 62 14.84 -7.32 6.23
C ALA A 62 16.15 -7.15 5.45
N SER A 63 16.61 -5.91 5.25
CA SER A 63 17.81 -5.64 4.46
C SER A 63 19.09 -6.05 5.19
N TYR A 64 20.07 -6.50 4.42
CA TYR A 64 21.41 -6.80 4.94
C TYR A 64 22.07 -5.55 5.56
N GLU A 65 21.85 -4.38 4.97
CA GLU A 65 22.43 -3.14 5.46
C GLU A 65 21.90 -2.77 6.85
N HIS A 66 20.59 -2.81 7.05
CA HIS A 66 19.97 -2.61 8.36
C HIS A 66 20.49 -3.62 9.38
N LYS A 67 20.54 -4.91 9.02
CA LYS A 67 21.10 -5.97 9.88
C LYS A 67 22.51 -5.60 10.35
N ARG A 68 23.37 -5.18 9.42
CA ARG A 68 24.76 -4.80 9.71
C ARG A 68 24.83 -3.57 10.62
N LYS A 69 24.09 -2.49 10.31
CA LYS A 69 24.07 -1.27 11.12
C LYS A 69 23.50 -1.53 12.53
N MET A 70 22.48 -2.38 12.65
CA MET A 70 21.91 -2.82 13.92
C MET A 70 22.93 -3.56 14.80
N TYR A 71 23.67 -4.53 14.26
CA TYR A 71 24.71 -5.24 15.02
C TYR A 71 25.87 -4.31 15.41
N ASN A 72 26.28 -3.40 14.53
CA ASN A 72 27.29 -2.38 14.84
C ASN A 72 26.82 -1.48 15.98
N PHE A 73 25.58 -1.02 15.95
CA PHE A 73 24.98 -0.20 17.00
C PHE A 73 25.02 -0.93 18.36
N PHE A 74 24.66 -2.21 18.42
CA PHE A 74 24.74 -3.00 19.66
C PHE A 74 26.17 -3.11 20.18
N TYR A 75 27.14 -3.26 19.28
CA TYR A 75 28.55 -3.35 19.63
C TYR A 75 29.11 -2.02 20.16
N GLU A 76 28.92 -0.93 19.41
CA GLU A 76 29.41 0.42 19.76
C GLU A 76 28.84 0.92 21.09
N ASN A 77 27.56 0.63 21.34
CA ASN A 77 26.88 1.02 22.58
C ASN A 77 27.07 0.02 23.72
N LYS A 78 27.91 -1.01 23.53
CA LYS A 78 28.21 -2.05 24.54
C LYS A 78 26.93 -2.66 25.13
N VAL A 79 25.93 -2.88 24.28
CA VAL A 79 24.65 -3.48 24.69
C VAL A 79 24.94 -4.90 25.14
N ASP A 80 24.52 -5.21 26.38
CA ASP A 80 24.62 -6.53 26.99
C ASP A 80 24.01 -7.60 26.06
N GLU A 81 24.72 -8.70 25.85
CA GLU A 81 24.28 -9.81 24.99
C GLU A 81 22.92 -10.36 25.39
N THR A 82 22.61 -10.40 26.68
CA THR A 82 21.30 -10.86 27.21
C THR A 82 20.16 -9.92 26.85
N LYS A 83 20.47 -8.66 26.51
CA LYS A 83 19.52 -7.62 26.10
C LYS A 83 19.50 -7.41 24.59
N ARG A 84 20.38 -8.08 23.83
CA ARG A 84 20.35 -8.05 22.37
C ARG A 84 19.23 -8.98 21.92
N HIS A 85 18.14 -8.36 21.45
CA HIS A 85 17.01 -9.07 20.84
C HIS A 85 16.94 -8.73 19.34
N PRO A 86 17.89 -9.22 18.51
CA PRO A 86 17.97 -8.87 17.10
C PRO A 86 16.69 -9.25 16.33
N ASP A 87 16.03 -10.34 16.72
CA ASP A 87 14.79 -10.80 16.09
C ASP A 87 13.62 -9.83 16.28
N LEU A 88 13.68 -8.91 17.26
CA LEU A 88 12.68 -7.86 17.39
C LEU A 88 12.85 -6.80 16.29
N PHE A 89 14.09 -6.52 15.88
CA PHE A 89 14.43 -5.38 15.02
C PHE A 89 14.83 -5.77 13.60
N HIS A 90 15.11 -7.05 13.34
CA HIS A 90 15.50 -7.57 12.05
C HIS A 90 14.54 -8.67 11.59
N MET A 91 14.29 -8.72 10.29
CA MET A 91 13.44 -9.73 9.66
C MET A 91 14.26 -10.67 8.76
N PRO A 92 14.09 -12.00 8.84
CA PRO A 92 14.73 -12.91 7.91
C PRO A 92 14.29 -12.67 6.45
N GLU A 93 15.22 -12.78 5.51
CA GLU A 93 14.96 -12.60 4.08
C GLU A 93 13.87 -13.56 3.55
N GLU A 94 13.79 -14.77 4.10
CA GLU A 94 12.73 -15.73 3.77
C GLU A 94 11.33 -15.25 4.14
N GLU A 95 11.19 -14.47 5.22
CA GLU A 95 9.90 -13.84 5.58
C GLU A 95 9.55 -12.72 4.60
N LEU A 96 10.55 -11.92 4.20
CA LEU A 96 10.37 -10.89 3.17
C LEU A 96 9.91 -11.50 1.84
N LYS A 97 10.52 -12.61 1.43
CA LYS A 97 10.15 -13.31 0.19
C LYS A 97 8.69 -13.76 0.21
N LYS A 98 8.27 -14.43 1.29
CA LYS A 98 6.86 -14.85 1.47
C LYS A 98 5.90 -13.66 1.53
N PHE A 99 6.32 -12.55 2.14
CA PHE A 99 5.54 -11.32 2.14
C PHE A 99 5.35 -10.77 0.73
N LYS A 100 6.42 -10.66 -0.06
CA LYS A 100 6.38 -10.17 -1.45
C LYS A 100 5.51 -11.04 -2.35
N GLU A 101 5.54 -12.37 -2.19
CA GLU A 101 4.65 -13.29 -2.90
C GLU A 101 3.17 -12.99 -2.62
N LYS A 102 2.81 -12.74 -1.36
CA LYS A 102 1.43 -12.36 -0.99
C LYS A 102 1.04 -10.97 -1.48
N VAL A 103 1.96 -10.02 -1.42
CA VAL A 103 1.76 -8.67 -1.96
C VAL A 103 1.43 -8.75 -3.44
N ALA A 104 2.16 -9.54 -4.22
CA ALA A 104 1.89 -9.71 -5.64
C ALA A 104 0.48 -10.27 -5.92
N ILE A 105 0.04 -11.24 -5.13
CA ILE A 105 -1.32 -11.81 -5.24
C ILE A 105 -2.37 -10.74 -4.92
N GLN A 106 -2.25 -10.07 -3.78
CA GLN A 106 -3.26 -9.11 -3.31
C GLN A 106 -3.30 -7.83 -4.14
N ALA A 107 -2.14 -7.34 -4.63
CA ALA A 107 -2.10 -6.19 -5.53
C ALA A 107 -2.81 -6.51 -6.86
N LYS A 108 -2.61 -7.72 -7.38
CA LYS A 108 -3.33 -8.18 -8.58
C LYS A 108 -4.84 -8.28 -8.34
N GLU A 109 -5.26 -8.80 -7.19
CA GLU A 109 -6.68 -8.85 -6.80
C GLU A 109 -7.28 -7.43 -6.71
N TYR A 110 -6.56 -6.50 -6.06
CA TYR A 110 -6.95 -5.10 -5.95
C TYR A 110 -7.14 -4.44 -7.32
N ASP A 111 -6.18 -4.60 -8.24
CA ASP A 111 -6.27 -4.05 -9.59
C ASP A 111 -7.43 -4.67 -10.39
N SER A 112 -7.63 -5.98 -10.26
CA SER A 112 -8.73 -6.68 -10.93
C SER A 112 -10.11 -6.19 -10.44
N GLY A 113 -10.26 -5.95 -9.14
CA GLY A 113 -11.47 -5.39 -8.55
C GLY A 113 -11.73 -3.97 -9.03
N ASN A 114 -10.71 -3.11 -9.01
CA ASN A 114 -10.82 -1.74 -9.54
C ASN A 114 -11.24 -1.72 -11.01
N ARG A 115 -10.71 -2.63 -11.83
CA ARG A 115 -11.08 -2.75 -13.25
C ARG A 115 -12.56 -3.15 -13.40
N GLU A 116 -13.03 -4.12 -12.62
CA GLU A 116 -14.44 -4.54 -12.65
C GLU A 116 -15.39 -3.39 -12.25
N GLU A 117 -15.04 -2.63 -11.20
CA GLU A 117 -15.81 -1.45 -10.79
C GLU A 117 -15.84 -0.35 -11.86
N LEU A 118 -14.72 -0.13 -12.55
CA LEU A 118 -14.63 0.81 -13.66
C LEU A 118 -15.52 0.38 -14.84
N GLU A 119 -15.50 -0.91 -15.20
CA GLU A 119 -16.34 -1.47 -16.26
C GLU A 119 -17.83 -1.33 -15.94
N LYS A 120 -18.24 -1.63 -14.71
CA LYS A 120 -19.62 -1.43 -14.23
C LYS A 120 -20.02 0.03 -14.28
N SER A 121 -19.14 0.93 -13.86
CA SER A 121 -19.39 2.37 -13.89
C SER A 121 -19.54 2.89 -15.33
N ALA A 122 -18.70 2.42 -16.25
CA ALA A 122 -18.78 2.77 -17.67
C ALA A 122 -20.09 2.28 -18.32
N GLU A 123 -20.56 1.08 -17.95
CA GLU A 123 -21.86 0.56 -18.43
C GLU A 123 -23.04 1.39 -17.93
N MET A 124 -23.04 1.77 -16.65
CA MET A 124 -24.07 2.66 -16.09
C MET A 124 -24.11 4.02 -16.78
N ILE A 125 -22.94 4.59 -17.13
CA ILE A 125 -22.84 5.83 -17.89
C ILE A 125 -23.47 5.66 -19.28
N ARG A 126 -23.10 4.60 -20.02
CA ARG A 126 -23.67 4.32 -21.35
C ARG A 126 -25.19 4.16 -21.33
N GLN A 127 -25.73 3.44 -20.35
CA GLN A 127 -27.18 3.27 -20.20
C GLN A 127 -27.89 4.60 -19.91
N THR A 128 -27.29 5.40 -19.03
CA THR A 128 -27.81 6.73 -18.68
C THR A 128 -27.79 7.67 -19.88
N GLU A 129 -26.71 7.66 -20.67
CA GLU A 129 -26.58 8.44 -21.89
C GLU A 129 -27.58 8.01 -22.96
N ALA A 130 -27.80 6.70 -23.15
CA ALA A 130 -28.79 6.19 -24.08
C ALA A 130 -30.21 6.67 -23.73
N LEU A 131 -30.58 6.62 -22.44
CA LEU A 131 -31.87 7.11 -21.97
C LEU A 131 -32.00 8.63 -22.15
N ARG A 132 -30.97 9.40 -21.79
CA ARG A 132 -30.96 10.87 -22.00
C ARG A 132 -31.13 11.21 -23.48
N ASN A 133 -30.43 10.52 -24.36
CA ASN A 133 -30.55 10.71 -25.81
C ASN A 133 -31.96 10.42 -26.30
N GLN A 134 -32.62 9.37 -25.81
CA GLN A 134 -34.00 9.05 -26.17
C GLN A 134 -34.99 10.18 -25.75
N VAL A 135 -34.82 10.75 -24.56
CA VAL A 135 -35.65 11.88 -24.08
C VAL A 135 -35.41 13.13 -24.91
N VAL A 136 -34.14 13.44 -25.23
CA VAL A 136 -33.81 14.60 -26.07
C VAL A 136 -34.40 14.45 -27.48
N GLN A 137 -34.29 13.26 -28.08
CA GLN A 137 -34.85 12.99 -29.40
C GLN A 137 -36.38 13.08 -29.41
N SER A 138 -37.06 12.54 -28.40
CA SER A 138 -38.52 12.63 -28.30
C SER A 138 -38.98 14.08 -28.09
N HIS A 139 -38.30 14.85 -27.24
CA HIS A 139 -38.58 16.27 -27.06
C HIS A 139 -38.33 17.07 -28.34
N HIS A 140 -37.21 16.82 -29.05
CA HIS A 140 -36.90 17.48 -30.31
C HIS A 140 -37.98 17.20 -31.37
N PHE A 141 -38.40 15.94 -31.50
CA PHE A 141 -39.49 15.55 -32.40
C PHE A 141 -40.82 16.22 -32.06
N LEU A 142 -41.18 16.31 -30.77
CA LEU A 142 -42.37 17.02 -30.32
C LEU A 142 -42.29 18.52 -30.62
N THR A 143 -41.13 19.14 -30.41
CA THR A 143 -40.91 20.57 -30.67
C THR A 143 -41.09 20.89 -32.16
N LEU A 144 -40.55 20.06 -33.05
CA LEU A 144 -40.72 20.21 -34.51
C LEU A 144 -42.19 20.08 -34.94
N LYS A 145 -42.96 19.19 -34.32
CA LYS A 145 -44.40 19.04 -34.59
C LYS A 145 -45.24 20.22 -34.12
N VAL A 146 -44.90 20.83 -32.99
CA VAL A 146 -45.67 21.94 -32.40
C VAL A 146 -45.35 23.28 -33.06
N CYS A 147 -44.11 23.50 -33.51
CA CYS A 147 -43.68 24.75 -34.13
C CYS A 147 -44.02 24.88 -35.64
N GLY A 148 -44.71 23.90 -36.24
CA GLY A 148 -45.26 24.00 -37.59
C GLY A 148 -44.20 24.20 -38.69
N ALA A 149 -43.61 23.09 -39.14
CA ALA A 149 -43.10 22.97 -40.50
C ALA A 149 -44.05 22.10 -41.32
#